data_AF-A0A5R2MSJ7-F1
#
_entry.id   AF-A0A5R2MSJ7-F1
#
_cell.length_a   1.000
_cell.length_b   1.000
_cell.length_c   1.000
_cell.angle_alpha   90.00
_cell.angle_beta   90.00
_cell.angle_gamma   90.00
#
_symmetry.space_group_name_H-M   'P 1'
#
loop_
_entity.id
_entity.type
_entity.pdbx_description
1 polymer ?
#
loop_
_entity_poly.entity_id
_entity_poly.type
_entity_poly.pdbx_seq_one_letter_code
_entity_poly.pdbx_strand_id
1 'polypeptide(L)' 'MRKADWSRRLVQENRLSVDDLIWPIFVVEGRNVREPIAAMPGVFRLSVDLAVKEAERAAKLGIPALATFP' A
#
# COMPACT_ATOMS: atom_id res chain seq x y z
N MET A 1 -6.79 4.97 33.32
CA MET A 1 -6.78 5.67 32.01
C MET A 1 -7.17 4.79 30.79
N ARG A 2 -7.49 3.49 30.95
CA ARG A 2 -7.90 2.62 29.81
C ARG A 2 -9.39 2.25 29.78
N LYS A 3 -10.19 2.77 30.72
CA LYS A 3 -11.58 2.35 30.99
C LYS A 3 -12.58 2.73 29.90
N ALA A 4 -12.41 3.88 29.26
CA ALA A 4 -13.33 4.39 28.25
C ALA A 4 -12.58 4.80 26.98
N ASP A 5 -13.28 4.77 25.84
CA ASP A 5 -12.70 5.14 24.54
C ASP A 5 -12.17 6.59 24.54
N TRP A 6 -12.98 7.53 25.00
CA TRP A 6 -12.59 8.94 25.07
C TRP A 6 -11.32 9.15 25.89
N SER A 7 -11.12 8.38 26.98
CA SER A 7 -9.94 8.53 27.83
C SER A 7 -8.68 7.99 27.15
N ARG A 8 -8.81 6.99 26.27
CA ARG A 8 -7.69 6.46 25.47
C ARG A 8 -7.32 7.43 24.35
N ARG A 9 -8.30 8.04 23.68
CA ARG A 9 -8.05 9.04 22.62
C ARG A 9 -7.34 10.28 23.14
N LEU A 10 -7.65 10.75 24.35
CA LEU A 10 -6.99 11.92 24.97
C LEU A 10 -5.51 11.70 25.28
N VAL A 11 -5.11 10.47 25.60
CA VAL A 11 -3.73 10.13 26.02
C VAL A 11 -2.96 9.37 24.95
N GLN A 12 -3.51 9.24 23.74
CA GLN A 12 -2.86 8.53 22.64
C GLN A 12 -1.70 9.37 22.09
N GLU A 13 -0.48 8.85 22.19
CA GLU A 13 0.74 9.55 21.77
C GLU A 13 0.97 9.47 20.26
N ASN A 14 0.58 8.35 19.63
CA ASN A 14 0.88 8.07 18.23
C ASN A 14 -0.41 7.78 17.45
N ARG A 15 -0.49 8.32 16.23
CA ARG A 15 -1.55 8.06 15.27
C ARG A 15 -0.93 7.78 13.92
N LEU A 16 -1.36 6.69 13.28
CA LEU A 16 -1.04 6.40 11.90
C LEU A 16 -2.10 7.02 10.99
N SER A 17 -1.66 7.59 9.88
CA SER A 17 -2.46 8.14 8.81
C SER A 17 -2.07 7.52 7.46
N VAL A 18 -2.83 7.80 6.42
CA VAL A 18 -2.47 7.34 5.06
C VAL A 18 -1.21 8.02 4.54
N ASP A 19 -0.92 9.24 5.02
CA ASP A 19 0.25 10.02 4.64
C ASP A 19 1.57 9.40 5.12
N ASP A 20 1.50 8.45 6.06
CA ASP A 20 2.64 7.71 6.59
C ASP A 20 2.98 6.45 5.75
N LEU A 21 2.20 6.15 4.70
CA LEU A 21 2.32 4.91 3.93
C LEU A 21 3.07 5.09 2.60
N ILE A 22 3.96 4.16 2.30
CA ILE A 22 4.56 3.98 0.96
C ILE A 22 4.18 2.58 0.49
N TRP A 23 3.72 2.43 -0.76
CA TRP A 23 3.33 1.13 -1.32
C TRP A 23 4.37 0.59 -2.31
N PRO A 24 5.12 -0.47 -1.95
CA PRO A 24 6.01 -1.16 -2.87
C PRO A 24 5.25 -1.89 -3.98
N ILE A 25 5.69 -1.74 -5.22
CA ILE A 25 5.18 -2.50 -6.37
C ILE A 25 6.33 -3.13 -7.16
N PHE A 26 6.15 -4.38 -7.58
CA PHE A 26 7.12 -5.12 -8.38
C PHE A 26 6.68 -5.10 -9.85
N VAL A 27 7.57 -4.65 -10.72
CA VAL A 27 7.28 -4.43 -12.14
C VAL A 27 8.05 -5.47 -12.96
N VAL A 28 7.37 -6.08 -13.93
CA VAL A 28 8.00 -7.02 -14.88
C VAL A 28 7.70 -6.60 -16.31
N GLU A 29 8.50 -7.09 -17.25
CA GLU A 29 8.24 -6.90 -18.67
C GLU A 29 6.98 -7.66 -19.13
N GLY A 30 6.47 -7.25 -20.29
CA GLY A 30 5.28 -7.84 -20.91
C GLY A 30 4.05 -6.93 -20.84
N ARG A 31 2.88 -7.50 -21.14
CA ARG A 31 1.60 -6.78 -21.20
C ARG A 31 0.51 -7.62 -20.58
N ASN A 32 -0.32 -7.01 -19.72
CA ASN A 32 -1.37 -7.70 -18.97
C ASN A 32 -0.85 -8.91 -18.16
N VAL A 33 0.34 -8.79 -17.58
CA VAL A 33 0.99 -9.83 -16.78
C VAL A 33 0.76 -9.55 -15.30
N ARG A 34 0.25 -10.55 -14.58
CA ARG A 34 0.06 -10.52 -13.12
C ARG A 34 0.50 -11.85 -12.52
N GLU A 35 1.66 -11.87 -11.89
CA GLU A 35 2.27 -13.08 -11.36
C GLU A 35 2.32 -13.05 -9.84
N PRO A 36 1.80 -14.06 -9.14
CA PRO A 36 1.87 -14.10 -7.68
C PRO A 36 3.31 -14.36 -7.21
N ILE A 37 3.71 -13.69 -6.12
CA ILE A 37 4.96 -14.00 -5.43
C ILE A 37 4.66 -15.01 -4.32
N ALA A 38 5.07 -16.26 -4.51
CA ALA A 38 4.73 -17.35 -3.57
C ALA A 38 5.14 -17.08 -2.11
N ALA A 39 6.30 -16.44 -1.91
CA ALA A 39 6.79 -16.08 -0.57
C ALA A 39 6.04 -14.89 0.07
N MET A 40 5.24 -14.15 -0.71
CA MET A 40 4.51 -12.96 -0.28
C MET A 40 3.03 -13.06 -0.71
N PRO A 41 2.21 -13.84 0.02
CA PRO A 41 0.79 -14.00 -0.32
C PRO A 41 0.07 -12.65 -0.45
N GLY A 42 -0.67 -12.48 -1.55
CA GLY A 42 -1.38 -11.23 -1.86
C GLY A 42 -0.54 -10.18 -2.62
N VAL A 43 0.76 -10.44 -2.83
CA VAL A 43 1.66 -9.58 -3.60
C VAL A 43 1.94 -10.18 -4.97
N PHE A 44 2.02 -9.31 -5.98
CA PHE A 44 2.15 -9.69 -7.37
C PHE A 44 3.26 -8.89 -8.05
N ARG A 45 3.92 -9.51 -9.03
CA ARG A 45 4.66 -8.80 -10.09
C ARG A 45 3.68 -8.41 -11.19
N LEU A 46 3.79 -7.18 -11.65
CA LEU A 46 2.84 -6.58 -12.59
C LEU A 46 3.57 -6.07 -13.82
N SER A 47 3.00 -6.30 -15.00
CA SER A 47 3.42 -5.54 -16.17
C SER A 47 3.15 -4.05 -15.97
N VAL A 48 3.89 -3.19 -16.67
CA VAL A 48 3.78 -1.72 -16.54
C VAL A 48 2.33 -1.23 -16.70
N ASP A 49 1.57 -1.80 -17.64
CA ASP A 49 0.17 -1.42 -17.88
C ASP A 49 -0.77 -1.75 -16.70
N LEU A 50 -0.45 -2.79 -15.92
CA LEU A 50 -1.19 -3.11 -14.70
C LEU A 50 -0.67 -2.36 -13.49
N ALA A 51 0.63 -2.09 -13.42
CA ALA A 51 1.24 -1.25 -12.39
C ALA A 51 0.65 0.17 -12.39
N VAL A 52 0.39 0.76 -13.56
CA VAL A 52 -0.30 2.05 -13.69
C VAL A 52 -1.71 2.00 -13.08
N LYS A 53 -2.47 0.91 -13.28
CA LYS A 53 -3.82 0.76 -12.69
C LYS A 53 -3.76 0.67 -11.16
N GLU A 54 -2.78 -0.04 -10.60
CA GLU A 54 -2.59 -0.08 -9.15
C GLU A 54 -2.10 1.28 -8.61
N ALA A 55 -1.34 2.05 -9.39
CA ALA A 55 -0.96 3.42 -9.03
C ALA A 55 -2.18 4.36 -8.96
N GLU A 56 -3.10 4.29 -9.94
CA GLU A 56 -4.38 5.01 -9.88
C GLU A 56 -5.20 4.63 -8.65
N ARG A 57 -5.20 3.34 -8.30
CA ARG A 57 -5.86 2.85 -7.09
C ARG A 57 -5.20 3.41 -5.83
N ALA A 58 -3.87 3.41 -5.75
CA ALA A 58 -3.13 3.97 -4.63
C ALA A 58 -3.47 5.45 -4.41
N ALA A 59 -3.51 6.22 -5.51
CA ALA A 59 -3.90 7.63 -5.46
C ALA A 59 -5.35 7.81 -4.97
N LYS A 60 -6.30 6.99 -5.43
CA LYS A 60 -7.70 7.01 -4.94
C LYS A 60 -7.82 6.68 -3.45
N LEU A 61 -6.90 5.87 -2.91
CA LEU A 61 -6.83 5.53 -1.49
C LEU A 61 -6.12 6.60 -0.65
N GLY A 62 -5.50 7.60 -1.28
CA GLY A 62 -4.74 8.65 -0.60
C GLY A 62 -3.29 8.28 -0.27
N ILE A 63 -2.75 7.19 -0.83
CA ILE A 63 -1.36 6.79 -0.58
C ILE A 63 -0.42 7.76 -1.30
N PRO A 64 0.49 8.43 -0.59
CA PRO A 64 1.28 9.54 -1.15
C PRO A 64 2.39 9.08 -2.11
N ALA A 65 2.89 7.85 -1.96
CA ALA A 65 4.06 7.40 -2.72
C ALA A 65 4.06 5.90 -3.05
N LEU A 66 4.69 5.59 -4.18
CA LEU A 66 4.99 4.23 -4.62
C LEU A 66 6.50 4.00 -4.65
N ALA A 67 6.94 2.81 -4.26
CA ALA A 67 8.31 2.37 -4.42
C ALA A 67 8.35 1.26 -5.49
N THR A 68 8.92 1.57 -6.65
CA THR A 68 8.98 0.64 -7.79
C THR A 68 10.23 -0.21 -7.77
N PHE A 69 10.07 -1.52 -7.89
CA PHE A 69 11.16 -2.49 -8.00
C PHE A 69 11.04 -3.24 -9.34
N PRO A 70 12.06 -3.23 -10.20
CA PRO A 70 12.09 -4.02 -11.43
C PRO A 70 12.33 -5.52 -11.16
#